data_AF-A0A7T4EF21-F1
#
_entry.id   AF-A0A7T4EF21-F1
#
_cell.length_a   1.000
_cell.length_b   1.000
_cell.length_c   1.000
_cell.angle_alpha   90.00
_cell.angle_beta   90.00
_cell.angle_gamma   90.00
#
_symmetry.space_group_name_H-M   'P 1'
#
loop_
_entity.id
_entity.type
_entity.pdbx_description
1 polymer ?
#
loop_
_entity_poly.entity_id
_entity_poly.type
_entity_poly.pdbx_seq_one_letter_code
_entity_poly.pdbx_strand_id
1 'polypeptide(L)'
;MGKHSVTAVAEQVIAGESPWRRYKGSILIIVTGVVAILSQLADSPDWQGTTVGTLLVAVVTAASALLNRFTRDAMTPSMAPRLEAAESDSSQR
;
A
#
# COMPACT_ATOMS: atom_id res chain seq x y z
N MET A 1 23.87 12.85 20.77
CA MET A 1 22.93 11.94 21.47
C MET A 1 21.79 11.39 20.58
N GLY A 2 21.55 11.87 19.34
CA GLY A 2 20.34 11.52 18.56
C GLY A 2 20.34 10.21 17.75
N LYS A 3 21.49 9.58 17.55
CA LYS A 3 21.62 8.38 16.70
C LYS A 3 20.88 7.14 17.24
N HIS A 4 20.96 6.91 18.55
CA HIS A 4 20.25 5.80 19.20
C HIS A 4 18.74 6.05 19.37
N SER A 5 18.27 7.31 19.30
CA SER A 5 16.83 7.58 19.43
C SER A 5 16.06 7.26 18.15
N VAL A 6 16.63 7.49 16.97
CA VAL A 6 15.95 7.22 15.68
C VAL A 6 15.76 5.72 15.46
N THR A 7 16.79 4.93 15.76
CA THR A 7 16.75 3.47 15.69
C THR A 7 15.77 2.88 16.70
N ALA A 8 15.79 3.35 17.96
CA ALA A 8 14.83 2.91 18.98
C ALA A 8 13.37 3.25 18.61
N VAL A 9 13.11 4.43 18.04
CA VAL A 9 11.77 4.81 17.57
C VAL A 9 11.35 3.95 16.37
N ALA A 10 12.25 3.69 15.42
CA ALA A 10 11.96 2.82 14.27
C ALA A 10 11.62 1.38 14.72
N GLU A 11 12.39 0.83 15.64
CA GLU A 11 12.13 -0.51 16.21
C GLU A 11 10.80 -0.56 16.97
N GLN A 12 10.45 0.49 17.72
CA GLN A 12 9.18 0.58 18.42
C GLN A 12 7.98 0.67 17.46
N VAL A 13 8.13 1.39 16.34
CA VAL A 13 7.11 1.45 15.27
C VAL A 13 6.93 0.09 14.62
N ILE A 14 8.01 -0.63 14.32
CA ILE A 14 7.98 -1.97 13.73
C ILE A 14 7.33 -2.99 14.68
N ALA A 15 7.66 -2.93 15.97
CA ALA A 15 7.09 -3.82 16.99
C ALA A 15 5.59 -3.57 17.23
N GLY A 16 5.13 -2.33 17.06
CA GLY A 16 3.71 -1.95 17.17
C GLY A 16 2.87 -2.21 15.93
N GLU A 17 3.47 -2.65 14.81
CA GLU A 17 2.72 -2.88 13.58
C GLU A 17 1.82 -4.11 13.65
N SER A 18 0.56 -3.93 13.24
CA SER A 18 -0.40 -5.01 13.13
C SER A 18 0.10 -6.13 12.19
N PRO A 19 -0.08 -7.42 12.53
CA PRO A 19 0.22 -8.55 11.64
C PRO A 19 -0.48 -8.47 10.28
N TRP A 20 -1.61 -7.76 10.22
CA TRP A 20 -2.35 -7.50 8.99
C TRP A 20 -1.54 -6.69 7.96
N ARG A 21 -0.59 -5.85 8.42
CA ARG A 21 0.38 -5.17 7.53
C ARG A 21 1.33 -6.15 6.83
N ARG A 22 1.60 -7.33 7.41
CA ARG A 22 2.47 -8.36 6.82
C ARG A 22 1.82 -9.07 5.65
N TYR A 23 0.51 -9.29 5.71
CA TYR A 23 -0.26 -9.94 4.65
C TYR A 23 -0.78 -8.97 3.58
N LYS A 24 -0.55 -7.66 3.75
CA LYS A 24 -0.95 -6.62 2.77
C LYS A 24 -0.53 -6.95 1.36
N GLY A 25 0.72 -7.37 1.14
CA GLY A 25 1.23 -7.71 -0.19
C GLY A 25 0.39 -8.77 -0.89
N SER A 26 0.08 -9.86 -0.20
CA SER A 26 -0.77 -10.94 -0.71
C SER A 26 -2.21 -10.47 -0.97
N ILE A 27 -2.77 -9.65 -0.08
CA ILE A 27 -4.13 -9.09 -0.25
C ILE A 27 -4.18 -8.19 -1.49
N LEU A 28 -3.17 -7.34 -1.70
CA LEU A 28 -3.09 -6.48 -2.88
C LEU A 28 -3.01 -7.29 -4.16
N ILE A 29 -2.16 -8.33 -4.22
CA ILE A 29 -2.05 -9.20 -5.39
C ILE A 29 -3.42 -9.80 -5.75
N ILE A 30 -4.14 -10.32 -4.74
CA ILE A 30 -5.47 -10.90 -4.95
C ILE A 30 -6.46 -9.84 -5.42
N VAL A 31 -6.56 -8.69 -4.72
CA VAL A 31 -7.55 -7.66 -5.07
C VAL A 31 -7.23 -7.03 -6.42
N THR A 32 -5.97 -6.78 -6.75
CA THR A 32 -5.56 -6.30 -8.07
C THR A 32 -5.90 -7.31 -9.17
N GLY A 33 -5.70 -8.61 -8.92
CA GLY A 33 -6.12 -9.67 -9.84
C GLY A 33 -7.64 -9.69 -10.06
N VAL A 34 -8.42 -9.58 -8.99
CA VAL A 34 -9.90 -9.49 -9.07
C VAL A 34 -10.32 -8.25 -9.85
N VAL A 35 -9.74 -7.09 -9.54
CA VAL A 35 -10.02 -5.83 -10.24
C VAL A 35 -9.71 -5.96 -11.74
N ALA A 36 -8.59 -6.58 -12.12
CA ALA A 36 -8.24 -6.79 -13.52
C ALA A 36 -9.25 -7.67 -14.27
N ILE A 37 -9.76 -8.72 -13.63
CA ILE A 37 -10.81 -9.57 -14.18
C ILE A 37 -12.12 -8.79 -14.35
N LEU A 38 -12.50 -7.99 -13.34
CA LEU A 38 -13.70 -7.17 -13.39
C LEU A 38 -13.60 -6.08 -14.45
N SER A 39 -12.44 -5.47 -14.65
CA SER A 39 -12.21 -4.51 -15.73
C SER A 39 -12.37 -5.15 -17.11
N GLN A 40 -11.78 -6.33 -17.32
CA GLN A 40 -11.95 -7.06 -18.59
C GLN A 40 -13.41 -7.42 -18.86
N LEU A 41 -14.17 -7.77 -17.81
CA LEU A 41 -15.60 -8.03 -17.93
C LEU A 41 -16.39 -6.74 -18.22
N ALA A 42 -16.05 -5.63 -17.58
CA ALA A 42 -16.68 -4.34 -17.82
C ALA A 42 -16.44 -3.82 -19.26
N ASP A 43 -15.25 -4.08 -19.81
CA ASP A 43 -14.87 -3.73 -21.18
C ASP A 43 -15.38 -4.75 -22.21
N SER A 44 -16.01 -5.84 -21.78
CA SER A 44 -16.55 -6.81 -22.72
C SER A 44 -17.75 -6.24 -23.50
N PRO A 45 -17.92 -6.60 -24.78
CA PRO A 45 -18.99 -6.05 -25.63
C PRO A 45 -20.39 -6.30 -25.08
N ASP A 46 -20.57 -7.40 -24.34
CA ASP A 46 -21.88 -7.81 -23.80
C ASP A 46 -22.34 -6.89 -22.65
N TRP A 47 -21.42 -6.16 -22.01
CA TRP A 47 -21.69 -5.38 -20.80
C TRP A 47 -21.36 -3.89 -20.97
N GLN A 48 -20.58 -3.51 -21.98
CA GLN A 48 -20.31 -2.11 -22.32
C GLN A 48 -21.61 -1.34 -22.58
N GLY A 49 -21.72 -0.15 -21.99
CA GLY A 49 -22.90 0.72 -22.14
C GLY A 49 -24.13 0.28 -21.35
N THR A 50 -24.07 -0.83 -20.61
CA THR A 50 -25.14 -1.26 -19.73
C THR A 50 -24.99 -0.67 -18.33
N THR A 51 -26.09 -0.65 -17.56
CA THR A 51 -26.07 -0.30 -16.13
C THR A 51 -25.09 -1.18 -15.35
N VAL A 52 -24.97 -2.47 -15.72
CA VAL A 52 -24.08 -3.39 -15.02
C VAL A 52 -22.62 -3.11 -15.34
N GLY A 53 -22.27 -2.81 -16.60
CA GLY A 53 -20.92 -2.36 -16.96
C GLY A 53 -20.51 -1.09 -16.21
N THR A 54 -21.44 -0.14 -16.06
CA THR A 54 -21.20 1.10 -15.30
C THR A 54 -20.93 0.84 -13.82
N LEU A 55 -21.70 -0.07 -13.19
CA LEU A 55 -21.49 -0.49 -11.80
C LEU A 55 -20.13 -1.19 -11.61
N LEU A 56 -19.72 -2.04 -12.56
CA LEU A 56 -18.43 -2.72 -12.50
C LEU A 56 -17.26 -1.73 -12.52
N VAL A 57 -17.29 -0.73 -13.42
CA VAL A 57 -16.27 0.33 -13.47
C VAL A 57 -16.21 1.12 -12.16
N ALA A 58 -17.36 1.46 -11.58
CA ALA A 58 -17.42 2.17 -10.29
C ALA A 58 -16.80 1.34 -9.15
N VAL A 59 -17.11 0.05 -9.07
CA VAL A 59 -16.54 -0.88 -8.07
C VAL A 59 -15.04 -1.00 -8.23
N VAL A 60 -14.54 -1.19 -9.46
CA VAL A 60 -13.11 -1.26 -9.77
C VAL A 60 -12.39 0.03 -9.36
N THR A 61 -12.97 1.18 -9.68
CA THR A 61 -12.37 2.48 -9.37
C THR A 61 -12.29 2.69 -7.86
N ALA A 62 -13.37 2.40 -7.14
CA ALA A 62 -13.40 2.48 -5.69
C ALA A 62 -12.40 1.50 -5.04
N ALA A 63 -12.37 0.25 -5.50
CA ALA A 63 -11.42 -0.75 -5.02
C ALA A 63 -9.97 -0.30 -5.25
N SER A 64 -9.64 0.20 -6.43
CA SER A 64 -8.30 0.72 -6.77
C SER A 64 -7.89 1.89 -5.89
N ALA A 65 -8.81 2.83 -5.65
CA ALA A 65 -8.59 3.97 -4.77
C ALA A 65 -8.37 3.54 -3.30
N LEU A 66 -9.19 2.60 -2.82
CA LEU A 66 -9.08 2.03 -1.48
C LEU A 66 -7.76 1.26 -1.33
N LEU A 67 -7.38 0.44 -2.31
CA LEU A 67 -6.08 -0.20 -2.32
C LEU A 67 -5.01 0.86 -2.15
N ASN A 68 -4.88 1.81 -3.09
CA ASN A 68 -3.85 2.87 -3.03
C ASN A 68 -3.81 3.61 -1.69
N ARG A 69 -4.98 3.90 -1.08
CA ARG A 69 -5.06 4.57 0.22
C ARG A 69 -4.55 3.68 1.37
N PHE A 70 -4.87 2.39 1.35
CA PHE A 70 -4.50 1.45 2.41
C PHE A 70 -3.14 0.77 2.17
N THR A 71 -2.51 0.94 1.00
CA THR A 71 -1.16 0.46 0.68
C THR A 71 -0.01 1.30 1.26
N ARG A 72 -0.22 2.05 2.35
CA ARG A 72 0.94 2.71 2.98
C ARG A 72 1.91 1.63 3.49
N ASP A 73 3.12 1.65 2.95
CA ASP A 73 4.17 0.67 3.27
C ASP A 73 4.47 0.66 4.77
N ALA A 74 4.75 -0.55 5.26
CA ALA A 74 5.28 -0.77 6.58
C ALA A 74 6.72 -0.29 6.68
N MET A 75 7.12 0.19 7.86
CA MET A 75 8.54 0.44 8.09
C MET A 75 9.23 -0.92 8.20
N THR A 76 10.28 -1.17 7.43
CA THR A 76 11.03 -2.43 7.49
C THR A 76 12.27 -2.28 8.38
N PRO A 77 12.79 -3.36 9.00
CA PRO A 77 13.99 -3.29 9.85
C PRO A 77 15.22 -2.69 9.13
N SER A 78 15.32 -2.87 7.81
CA SER A 78 16.39 -2.29 7.00
C SER A 78 16.23 -0.79 6.72
N MET A 79 15.08 -0.18 7.01
CA MET A 79 14.87 1.26 6.88
C MET A 79 15.44 2.06 8.06
N ALA A 80 15.53 1.47 9.26
CA ALA A 80 16.09 2.13 10.45
C ALA A 80 17.50 2.72 10.23
N PRO A 81 18.50 1.97 9.70
CA PRO A 81 19.82 2.56 9.44
C PRO A 81 19.82 3.57 8.29
N ARG A 82 18.84 3.52 7.37
CA ARG A 82 18.72 4.46 6.24
C ARG A 82 18.13 5.79 6.68
N LEU A 83 17.17 5.79 7.61
CA LEU A 83 16.65 7.01 8.24
C LEU A 83 17.75 7.71 9.05
N GLU A 84 18.55 6.95 9.79
CA GLU A 84 19.66 7.50 10.57
C GLU A 84 20.71 8.20 9.67
N ALA A 85 21.03 7.59 8.53
CA ALA A 85 21.91 8.20 7.54
C ALA A 85 21.33 9.50 6.95
N ALA A 86 20.03 9.50 6.60
CA ALA A 86 19.36 10.68 6.03
C ALA A 86 19.28 11.85 7.02
N GLU A 87 19.00 11.59 8.30
CA GLU A 87 18.92 12.62 9.33
C GLU A 87 20.29 13.26 9.62
N SER A 88 21.36 12.45 9.55
CA SER A 88 22.73 12.93 9.70
C SER A 88 23.20 13.80 8.52
N ASP A 89 22.73 13.54 7.30
CA ASP A 89 23.02 14.36 6.11
C ASP A 89 22.22 15.68 6.13
N SER A 90 20.97 15.67 6.60
CA SER A 90 20.15 16.88 6.71
C SER A 90 20.60 17.83 7.82
N SER A 91 21.22 17.32 8.90
CA SER A 91 21.76 18.16 9.99
C SER A 91 23.08 18.87 9.62
N GLN A 92 23.68 18.56 8.47
CA GLN A 92 24.93 19.18 8.00
C GLN A 92 24.70 20.30 6.96
N ARG A 93 23.45 20.56 6.55
CA ARG A 93 23.06 21.70 5.70
C ARG A 93 22.46 22.82 6.53
#